data_AF-A0AAV2A612-F1
#
_entry.id   AF-A0AAV2A612-F1
#
_cell.length_a   1.000
_cell.length_b   1.000
_cell.length_c   1.000
_cell.angle_alpha   90.00
_cell.angle_beta   90.00
_cell.angle_gamma   90.00
#
_symmetry.space_group_name_H-M   'P 1'
#
loop_
_entity.id
_entity.type
_entity.pdbx_description
1 polymer ?
#
loop_
_entity_poly.entity_id
_entity_poly.type
_entity_poly.pdbx_seq_one_letter_code
_entity_poly.pdbx_strand_id
1 'polypeptide(L)'
;WNKYENDQLQLRYLSCFTCDTYKKCPHFSSEPSLVKLSPFLKKIKVCKNSQTSTPDLKSGPIIVGTWVAVVYDGNWFPGLIEEINDDNFKINFMLRNGSRFYWPNIPDVQEVPKGGILCLIKSPPCPISSRYFTIDNLSDINLKMENISCT
;
A
#
# COMPACT_ATOMS: atom_id res chain seq x y z
N TRP A 1 13.80 -21.50 -29.15
CA TRP A 1 12.70 -22.33 -28.62
C TRP A 1 12.00 -21.50 -27.56
N ASN A 2 10.77 -21.07 -27.88
CA ASN A 2 10.07 -19.93 -27.28
C ASN A 2 9.73 -20.13 -25.79
N LYS A 3 10.21 -19.22 -24.93
CA LYS A 3 9.58 -18.96 -23.63
C LYS A 3 8.37 -18.08 -23.89
N TYR A 4 7.18 -18.67 -23.91
CA TYR A 4 5.95 -17.90 -23.81
C TYR A 4 5.82 -17.46 -22.35
N GLU A 5 6.14 -16.19 -22.08
CA GLU A 5 5.72 -15.48 -20.86
C GLU A 5 4.19 -15.36 -20.91
N ASN A 6 3.52 -16.18 -20.11
CA ASN A 6 2.08 -16.17 -20.01
C ASN A 6 1.69 -15.20 -18.88
N ASP A 7 1.72 -13.90 -19.15
CA ASP A 7 1.40 -12.81 -18.21
C ASP A 7 -0.11 -12.67 -17.91
N GLN A 8 -0.86 -13.76 -18.09
CA GLN A 8 -2.32 -13.75 -18.04
C GLN A 8 -2.81 -14.86 -17.13
N LEU A 9 -3.40 -14.47 -16.00
CA LEU A 9 -4.10 -15.36 -15.11
C LEU A 9 -5.56 -15.46 -15.56
N GLN A 10 -6.02 -16.69 -15.77
CA GLN A 10 -7.43 -16.97 -16.03
C GLN A 10 -8.14 -17.18 -14.69
N LEU A 11 -8.93 -16.20 -14.28
CA LEU A 11 -9.80 -16.34 -13.12
C LEU A 11 -11.18 -16.82 -13.57
N ARG A 12 -11.69 -17.83 -12.85
CA ARG A 12 -13.07 -18.30 -12.97
C ARG A 12 -13.79 -17.99 -11.68
N TYR A 13 -14.72 -17.05 -11.72
CA TYR A 13 -15.56 -16.74 -10.57
C TYR A 13 -16.64 -17.82 -10.45
N LEU A 14 -16.54 -18.66 -9.41
CA LEU A 14 -17.43 -19.81 -9.21
C LEU A 14 -18.71 -19.46 -8.42
N SER A 15 -18.82 -18.23 -7.91
CA SER A 15 -20.00 -17.76 -7.19
C SER A 15 -20.06 -16.23 -7.15
N CYS A 16 -21.28 -15.69 -7.03
CA CYS A 16 -21.52 -14.28 -6.74
C CYS A 16 -21.63 -14.10 -5.22
N PHE A 17 -20.75 -13.29 -4.61
CA PHE A 17 -20.72 -13.05 -3.16
C PHE A 17 -21.83 -12.13 -2.64
N THR A 18 -22.58 -11.50 -3.54
CA THR A 18 -23.63 -10.52 -3.20
C THR A 18 -25.05 -11.05 -3.38
N CYS A 19 -25.22 -12.34 -3.70
CA CYS A 19 -26.53 -12.92 -3.93
C CYS A 19 -26.74 -14.15 -3.04
N ASP A 20 -27.72 -14.06 -2.13
CA ASP A 20 -28.18 -15.21 -1.36
C ASP A 20 -28.98 -16.18 -2.23
N THR A 21 -28.86 -17.45 -1.87
CA THR A 21 -28.95 -18.63 -2.73
C THR A 21 -30.25 -18.90 -3.52
N TYR A 22 -30.08 -19.74 -4.56
CA TYR A 22 -31.02 -20.70 -5.17
C TYR A 22 -31.75 -20.42 -6.50
N LYS A 23 -31.54 -19.29 -7.19
CA LYS A 23 -31.92 -19.18 -8.62
C LYS A 23 -30.90 -18.39 -9.41
N LYS A 24 -30.68 -18.79 -10.67
CA LYS A 24 -29.69 -18.28 -11.64
C LYS A 24 -29.40 -16.79 -11.43
N CYS A 25 -28.22 -16.46 -10.93
CA CYS A 25 -27.78 -15.08 -10.77
C CYS A 25 -27.39 -14.53 -12.15
N PRO A 26 -27.89 -13.35 -12.58
CA PRO A 26 -27.47 -12.73 -13.83
C PRO A 26 -25.98 -12.34 -13.85
N HIS A 27 -25.33 -12.26 -12.68
CA HIS A 27 -23.89 -12.03 -12.54
C HIS A 27 -23.06 -13.32 -12.64
N PHE A 28 -23.71 -14.49 -12.69
CA PHE A 28 -23.02 -15.76 -12.89
C PHE A 28 -22.64 -15.88 -14.38
N SER A 29 -21.45 -15.39 -14.73
CA SER A 29 -20.82 -15.67 -16.01
C SER A 29 -19.69 -16.66 -15.78
N SER A 30 -19.77 -17.83 -16.44
CA SER A 30 -18.67 -18.81 -16.46
C SER A 30 -17.59 -18.46 -17.49
N GLU A 31 -17.68 -17.28 -18.13
CA GLU A 31 -16.67 -16.86 -19.10
C GLU A 31 -15.37 -16.46 -18.37
N PRO A 32 -14.24 -17.09 -18.72
CA PRO A 32 -12.95 -16.76 -18.12
C PRO A 32 -12.57 -15.32 -18.48
N SER A 33 -12.46 -14.47 -17.47
CA SER A 33 -11.93 -13.12 -17.64
C SER A 33 -10.41 -13.19 -17.71
N LEU A 34 -9.83 -12.73 -18.82
CA LEU A 34 -8.38 -12.57 -18.97
C LEU A 34 -7.93 -11.35 -18.18
N VAL A 35 -7.21 -11.57 -17.08
CA VAL A 35 -6.58 -10.50 -16.32
C VAL A 35 -5.13 -10.39 -16.78
N LYS A 36 -4.79 -9.27 -17.43
CA LYS A 36 -3.40 -8.94 -17.72
C LYS A 36 -2.75 -8.44 -16.44
N LEU A 37 -1.66 -9.10 -16.02
CA LEU A 37 -0.80 -8.58 -14.98
C LEU A 37 -0.10 -7.34 -15.54
N SER A 38 -0.57 -6.14 -15.16
CA SER A 38 0.19 -4.92 -15.45
C SER A 38 1.40 -4.84 -14.51
N PRO A 39 2.54 -4.29 -14.95
CA PRO A 39 3.64 -3.96 -14.06
C PRO A 39 3.11 -3.13 -12.89
N PHE A 40 3.42 -3.59 -11.69
CA PHE A 40 2.76 -3.26 -10.44
C PHE A 40 3.17 -1.87 -9.93
N LEU A 41 2.83 -0.82 -10.65
CA LEU A 41 2.73 0.56 -10.18
C LEU A 41 1.62 1.22 -10.98
N LYS A 42 0.41 1.30 -10.42
CA LYS A 42 -0.60 2.21 -10.97
C LYS A 42 0.01 3.62 -10.92
N LYS A 43 0.41 4.12 -12.09
CA LYS A 43 0.66 5.55 -12.30
C LYS A 43 -0.57 6.30 -11.77
N ILE A 44 -0.40 6.97 -10.65
CA ILE A 44 -1.32 8.01 -10.22
C ILE A 44 -1.37 9.01 -11.37
N LYS A 45 -2.51 9.12 -12.05
CA LYS A 45 -2.74 10.24 -12.98
C LYS A 45 -2.85 11.49 -12.12
N VAL A 46 -1.74 12.23 -12.03
CA VAL A 46 -1.74 13.59 -11.51
C VAL A 46 -2.60 14.43 -12.45
N CYS A 47 -3.82 14.75 -12.03
CA CYS A 47 -4.65 15.73 -12.71
C CYS A 47 -3.98 17.09 -12.54
N LYS A 48 -3.57 17.70 -13.65
CA LYS A 48 -3.07 19.08 -13.68
C LYS A 48 -4.21 20.01 -13.31
N ASN A 49 -4.29 20.39 -12.04
CA ASN A 49 -4.81 21.69 -11.68
C ASN A 49 -3.75 22.40 -10.83
N SER A 50 -3.48 23.63 -11.22
CA SER A 50 -2.31 24.42 -10.87
C SER A 50 -2.37 24.91 -9.43
N GLN A 51 -2.14 24.04 -8.46
CA GLN A 51 -1.64 24.39 -7.13
C GLN A 51 -0.73 23.26 -6.67
N THR A 52 0.57 23.53 -6.65
CA THR A 52 1.62 22.64 -6.15
C THR A 52 1.41 22.39 -4.66
N SER A 53 0.61 21.39 -4.31
CA SER A 53 0.69 20.70 -3.03
C SER A 53 1.70 19.57 -3.19
N THR A 54 2.97 19.93 -3.10
CA THR A 54 3.99 19.00 -2.58
C THR A 54 3.39 18.30 -1.35
N PRO A 55 3.44 16.96 -1.24
CA PRO A 55 3.15 16.32 0.04
C PRO A 55 4.03 17.01 1.06
N ASP A 56 3.47 17.34 2.22
CA ASP A 56 4.08 18.18 3.24
C ASP A 56 5.34 17.50 3.82
N LEU A 57 6.41 17.52 3.03
CA LEU A 57 7.76 17.07 3.32
C LEU A 57 8.52 18.22 4.02
N LYS A 58 7.80 19.05 4.78
CA LYS A 58 8.38 20.12 5.60
C LYS A 58 8.88 19.62 6.95
N SER A 59 8.89 18.31 7.18
CA SER A 59 9.33 17.70 8.44
C SER A 59 10.69 17.03 8.31
N GLY A 60 11.77 17.80 8.17
CA GLY A 60 13.15 17.32 8.35
C GLY A 60 13.72 16.44 7.21
N PRO A 61 15.03 16.15 7.27
CA PRO A 61 15.71 15.32 6.28
C PRO A 61 15.27 13.86 6.40
N ILE A 62 14.98 13.22 5.27
CA ILE A 62 14.74 11.78 5.20
C ILE A 62 16.09 11.07 5.20
N ILE A 63 16.39 10.38 6.29
CA ILE A 63 17.62 9.59 6.48
C ILE A 63 17.30 8.12 6.75
N VAL A 64 18.30 7.25 6.66
CA VAL A 64 18.17 5.86 7.11
C VAL A 64 17.77 5.83 8.59
N GLY A 65 16.83 4.96 8.94
CA GLY A 65 16.20 4.91 10.27
C GLY A 65 14.97 5.81 10.43
N THR A 66 14.60 6.59 9.41
CA THR A 66 13.37 7.41 9.45
C THR A 66 12.14 6.51 9.30
N TRP A 67 11.13 6.77 10.13
CA TRP A 67 9.83 6.11 10.03
C TRP A 67 8.90 6.84 9.07
N VAL A 68 8.25 6.10 8.19
CA VAL A 68 7.39 6.62 7.14
C VAL A 68 6.09 5.84 7.04
N ALA A 69 5.03 6.52 6.63
CA ALA A 69 3.79 5.88 6.20
C ALA A 69 3.78 5.83 4.66
N VAL A 70 3.45 4.68 4.10
CA VAL A 70 3.42 4.44 2.64
C VAL A 70 2.04 3.94 2.26
N VAL A 71 1.49 4.46 1.16
CA VAL A 71 0.21 3.99 0.62
C VAL A 71 0.41 2.81 -0.31
N TYR A 72 -0.30 1.72 -0.06
CA TYR A 72 -0.34 0.55 -0.91
C TYR A 72 -1.74 -0.08 -0.90
N ASP A 73 -2.28 -0.35 -2.10
CA ASP A 73 -3.59 -0.98 -2.32
C ASP A 73 -4.74 -0.39 -1.47
N GLY A 74 -4.87 0.95 -1.50
CA GLY A 74 -5.93 1.65 -0.77
C GLY A 74 -5.79 1.64 0.75
N ASN A 75 -4.67 1.15 1.28
CA ASN A 75 -4.32 1.16 2.70
C ASN A 75 -2.97 1.85 2.89
N TRP A 76 -2.63 2.20 4.12
CA TRP A 76 -1.28 2.69 4.45
C TRP A 76 -0.59 1.75 5.44
N PHE A 77 0.73 1.66 5.29
CA PHE A 77 1.59 0.80 6.10
C PHE A 77 2.76 1.61 6.66
N PRO A 78 3.07 1.46 7.96
CA PRO A 78 4.27 2.05 8.51
C PRO A 78 5.48 1.22 8.12
N GLY A 79 6.57 1.91 7.80
CA GLY A 79 7.84 1.28 7.50
C GLY A 79 9.03 2.10 7.97
N LEU A 80 10.15 1.40 8.12
CA LEU A 80 11.45 1.94 8.49
C LEU A 80 12.34 1.97 7.26
N ILE A 81 12.92 3.14 6.95
CA ILE A 81 13.89 3.25 5.85
C ILE A 81 15.19 2.55 6.26
N GLU A 82 15.56 1.50 5.54
CA GLU A 82 16.83 0.78 5.73
C GLU A 82 17.93 1.28 4.79
N GLU A 83 17.56 1.72 3.58
CA GLU A 83 18.50 2.17 2.56
C GLU A 83 17.88 3.28 1.70
N ILE A 84 18.72 4.22 1.25
CA ILE A 84 18.32 5.33 0.39
C ILE A 84 19.09 5.23 -0.91
N ASN A 85 18.36 5.05 -2.02
CA ASN A 85 18.89 5.07 -3.37
C ASN A 85 18.55 6.42 -4.06
N ASP A 86 19.01 6.58 -5.31
CA ASP A 86 18.84 7.82 -6.07
C ASP A 86 17.35 8.19 -6.28
N ASP A 87 16.51 7.22 -6.63
CA ASP A 87 15.08 7.45 -6.91
C ASP A 87 14.12 6.73 -5.95
N ASN A 88 14.64 5.76 -5.18
CA ASN A 88 13.85 4.85 -4.37
C ASN A 88 14.36 4.80 -2.91
N PHE A 89 13.47 4.39 -2.01
CA PHE A 89 13.77 4.00 -0.65
C PHE A 89 13.59 2.50 -0.51
N LYS A 90 14.48 1.84 0.23
CA LYS A 90 14.27 0.47 0.69
C LYS A 90 13.68 0.52 2.09
N ILE A 91 12.47 0.03 2.23
CA ILE A 91 11.65 0.20 3.43
C ILE A 91 11.25 -1.16 3.96
N ASN A 92 11.50 -1.39 5.24
CA ASN A 92 11.02 -2.56 5.97
C ASN A 92 9.68 -2.24 6.63
N PHE A 93 8.64 -2.99 6.28
CA PHE A 93 7.27 -2.71 6.66
C PHE A 93 6.80 -3.51 7.88
N MET A 94 5.98 -2.86 8.70
CA MET A 94 5.17 -3.56 9.69
C MET A 94 3.80 -3.87 9.11
N LEU A 95 3.28 -5.04 9.47
CA LEU A 95 1.93 -5.45 9.14
C LEU A 95 0.93 -4.89 10.16
N ARG A 96 -0.32 -4.74 9.73
CA ARG A 96 -1.41 -4.19 10.53
C ARG A 96 -2.34 -5.29 11.04
N ASN A 97 -2.70 -5.23 12.32
CA ASN A 97 -3.75 -6.02 12.94
C ASN A 97 -4.67 -5.09 13.75
N GLY A 98 -5.77 -4.65 13.13
CA GLY A 98 -6.64 -3.61 13.69
C GLY A 98 -5.88 -2.29 13.85
N SER A 99 -5.83 -1.74 15.06
CA SER A 99 -5.06 -0.52 15.38
C SER A 99 -3.61 -0.77 15.77
N ARG A 100 -3.16 -2.03 15.76
CA ARG A 100 -1.82 -2.45 16.20
C ARG A 100 -0.97 -2.86 15.01
N PHE A 101 0.33 -2.71 15.14
CA PHE A 101 1.31 -3.07 14.13
C PHE A 101 2.28 -4.10 14.67
N TYR A 102 2.85 -4.93 13.79
CA TYR A 102 3.85 -5.92 14.18
C TYR A 102 4.82 -6.18 13.03
N TRP A 103 6.04 -6.58 13.40
CA TRP A 103 7.00 -7.06 12.41
C TRP A 103 6.62 -8.47 11.95
N PRO A 104 6.56 -8.73 10.63
CA PRO A 104 6.39 -10.07 10.11
C PRO A 104 7.58 -10.97 10.50
N ASN A 105 7.38 -12.29 10.51
CA ASN A 105 8.45 -13.24 10.83
C ASN A 105 9.58 -13.23 9.79
N ILE A 106 9.23 -12.94 8.54
CA ILE A 106 10.17 -12.67 7.45
C ILE A 106 10.08 -11.17 7.19
N PRO A 107 11.19 -10.40 7.26
CA PRO A 107 11.17 -8.97 7.00
C PRO A 107 10.51 -8.64 5.67
N ASP A 108 9.58 -7.69 5.68
CA ASP A 108 8.87 -7.23 4.48
C ASP A 108 9.58 -6.00 3.95
N VAL A 109 10.67 -6.22 3.21
CA VAL A 109 11.52 -5.15 2.68
C VAL A 109 11.19 -4.92 1.21
N GLN A 110 10.75 -3.71 0.87
CA GLN A 110 10.37 -3.35 -0.50
C GLN A 110 11.04 -2.04 -0.95
N GLU A 111 11.24 -1.92 -2.27
CA GLU A 111 11.66 -0.67 -2.89
C GLU A 111 10.45 0.21 -3.23
N VAL A 112 10.46 1.43 -2.73
CA VAL A 112 9.37 2.39 -2.88
C VAL A 112 9.90 3.68 -3.50
N PRO A 113 9.31 4.19 -4.59
CA PRO A 113 9.69 5.47 -5.16
C PRO A 113 9.55 6.60 -4.14
N LYS A 114 10.43 7.61 -4.18
CA LYS A 114 10.38 8.75 -3.25
C LYS A 114 9.00 9.44 -3.18
N GLY A 115 8.25 9.44 -4.28
CA GLY A 115 6.88 9.98 -4.34
C GLY A 115 5.77 9.08 -3.76
N GLY A 116 6.09 7.85 -3.35
CA GLY A 116 5.14 6.91 -2.73
C GLY A 116 4.95 7.10 -1.23
N ILE A 117 5.71 8.00 -0.61
CA ILE A 117 5.62 8.29 0.82
C ILE A 117 4.39 9.18 1.09
N LEU A 118 3.50 8.72 1.97
CA LEU A 118 2.34 9.49 2.44
C LEU A 118 2.78 10.64 3.33
N CYS A 119 3.54 10.29 4.39
CA CYS A 119 4.10 11.24 5.35
C CYS A 119 5.16 10.57 6.23
N LEU A 120 5.94 11.40 6.91
CA LEU A 120 6.86 10.94 7.95
C LEU A 120 6.10 10.67 9.25
N ILE A 121 6.49 9.61 9.95
CA ILE A 121 6.01 9.30 11.29
C ILE A 121 6.98 9.94 12.27
N LYS A 122 6.48 10.91 13.06
CA LYS A 122 7.32 11.78 13.91
C LYS A 122 8.11 11.03 14.99
N SER A 123 7.56 9.92 15.47
CA SER A 123 8.14 9.13 16.55
C SER A 123 8.14 7.66 16.15
N PRO A 124 9.14 6.87 16.58
CA PRO A 124 9.10 5.42 16.41
C PRO A 124 7.82 4.80 17.01
N PRO A 125 7.27 3.73 16.43
CA PRO A 125 6.16 3.02 17.01
C PRO A 125 6.44 2.57 18.45
N CYS A 126 5.52 2.84 19.35
CA CYS A 126 5.64 2.51 20.76
C CYS A 126 5.31 1.03 20.98
N PRO A 127 6.16 0.25 21.67
CA PRO A 127 5.86 -1.15 21.97
C PRO A 127 4.72 -1.24 22.98
N ILE A 128 3.70 -2.03 22.66
CA ILE A 128 2.62 -2.42 23.58
C ILE A 128 2.96 -3.75 24.23
N SER A 129 3.60 -4.64 23.47
CA SER A 129 4.09 -5.94 23.91
C SER A 129 5.35 -6.32 23.13
N SER A 130 5.88 -7.52 23.36
CA SER A 130 7.03 -8.03 22.59
C SER A 130 6.77 -8.18 21.09
N ARG A 131 5.49 -8.23 20.67
CA ARG A 131 5.10 -8.45 19.26
C ARG A 131 4.39 -7.27 18.64
N TYR A 132 3.72 -6.43 19.43
CA TYR A 132 2.81 -5.41 18.92
C TYR A 132 3.23 -4.00 19.32
N PHE A 133 2.97 -3.07 18.40
CA PHE A 133 3.33 -1.67 18.49
C PHE A 133 2.14 -0.76 18.11
N THR A 134 2.13 0.46 18.62
CA THR A 134 1.20 1.53 18.29
C THR A 134 1.92 2.73 17.70
N ILE A 135 1.18 3.56 16.97
CA ILE A 135 1.68 4.82 16.40
C ILE A 135 0.87 5.96 17.02
N ASP A 136 1.54 6.92 17.66
CA ASP A 136 0.86 7.99 18.41
C ASP A 136 -0.02 8.88 17.52
N ASN A 137 0.41 9.16 16.29
CA ASN A 137 -0.31 10.02 15.35
C ASN A 137 -1.18 9.23 14.36
N LEU A 138 -1.76 8.11 14.80
CA LEU A 138 -2.53 7.21 13.92
C LEU A 138 -3.73 7.91 13.27
N SER A 139 -4.48 8.71 14.04
CA SER A 139 -5.64 9.46 13.56
C SER A 139 -5.27 10.42 12.43
N ASP A 140 -4.16 11.12 12.58
CA ASP A 140 -3.70 12.13 11.63
C ASP A 140 -3.29 11.48 10.31
N ILE A 141 -2.62 10.32 10.38
CA ILE A 141 -2.22 9.56 9.19
C ILE A 141 -3.46 8.98 8.48
N ASN A 142 -4.44 8.47 9.24
CA ASN A 142 -5.70 7.98 8.66
C ASN A 142 -6.44 9.11 7.93
N LEU A 143 -6.55 10.30 8.55
CA LEU A 143 -7.19 11.46 7.93
C LEU A 143 -6.47 11.91 6.66
N LYS A 144 -5.13 11.83 6.62
CA LYS A 144 -4.36 12.06 5.38
C LYS A 144 -4.69 11.04 4.28
N MET A 145 -4.85 9.78 4.64
CA MET A 145 -5.19 8.71 3.69
C MET A 145 -6.61 8.88 3.12
N GLU A 146 -7.58 9.25 3.95
CA GLU A 146 -8.97 9.52 3.54
C GLU A 146 -9.04 10.69 2.54
N ASN A 147 -8.29 11.76 2.79
CA ASN A 147 -8.24 12.92 1.89
C ASN A 147 -7.66 12.61 0.51
N ILE A 148 -6.81 11.58 0.38
CA ILE A 148 -6.27 11.15 -0.92
C ILE A 148 -7.27 10.27 -1.67
N SER A 149 -8.07 9.48 -0.93
CA SER A 149 -9.01 8.51 -1.51
C SER A 149 -10.30 9.15 -2.05
N CYS A 150 -10.60 10.39 -1.65
CA CYS A 150 -11.80 11.14 -2.05
C CYS A 150 -11.62 12.02 -3.29
N THR A 151 -10.48 11.92 -4.00
CA THR A 151 -10.15 12.69 -5.21
C THR A 151 -9.95 11.79 -6.42
#